data_AF-A0AAN6JZ36-F1
#
_entry.id   AF-A0AAN6JZ36-F1
#
_cell.length_a   1.000
_cell.length_b   1.000
_cell.length_c   1.000
_cell.angle_alpha   90.00
_cell.angle_beta   90.00
_cell.angle_gamma   90.00
#
_symmetry.space_group_name_H-M   'P 1'
#
loop_
_entity.id
_entity.type
_entity.pdbx_description
1 polymer ?
#
loop_
_entity_poly.entity_id
_entity_poly.type
_entity_poly.pdbx_seq_one_letter_code
_entity_poly.pdbx_strand_id
1 'polypeptide(L)'
;MGFFAEVGPLSMFVSSHLIPADFNFAQNTNPPQYVSQEKGEVIAKGTKVRLRIVGTRIDATEIFAIATMKEDYLGPHATGTELEVI
;
A
#
# COMPACT_ATOMS: atom_id res chain seq x y z
N MET A 1 -0.69 12.99 -4.12
CA MET A 1 0.09 11.80 -4.54
C MET A 1 -0.36 10.61 -3.70
N GLY A 2 -0.21 9.39 -4.18
CA GLY A 2 -0.69 8.19 -3.49
C GLY A 2 -0.56 6.94 -4.35
N PHE A 3 -1.18 5.84 -3.92
CA PHE A 3 -1.34 4.65 -4.75
C PHE A 3 -2.74 4.06 -4.58
N PHE A 4 -3.19 3.33 -5.60
CA PHE A 4 -4.41 2.55 -5.56
C PHE A 4 -4.10 1.12 -5.15
N ALA A 5 -4.97 0.54 -4.33
CA ALA A 5 -4.96 -0.87 -4.00
C ALA A 5 -6.36 -1.45 -4.21
N GLU A 6 -6.40 -2.75 -4.48
CA GLU A 6 -7.65 -3.49 -4.73
C GLU A 6 -7.81 -4.56 -3.66
N VAL A 7 -9.01 -4.64 -3.10
CA VAL A 7 -9.40 -5.68 -2.14
C VAL A 7 -10.62 -6.40 -2.72
N GLY A 8 -10.35 -7.31 -3.65
CA GLY A 8 -11.41 -7.96 -4.44
C GLY A 8 -12.17 -6.91 -5.27
N PRO A 9 -13.50 -6.77 -5.11
CA PRO A 9 -14.30 -5.77 -5.82
C PRO A 9 -14.19 -4.35 -5.24
N LEU A 10 -13.51 -4.18 -4.10
CA LEU A 10 -13.37 -2.88 -3.43
C LEU A 10 -12.11 -2.15 -3.91
N SER A 11 -12.30 -0.96 -4.49
CA SER A 11 -11.22 -0.05 -4.86
C SER A 11 -10.86 0.86 -3.70
N MET A 12 -9.57 0.94 -3.35
CA MET A 12 -9.08 1.81 -2.30
C MET A 12 -7.94 2.72 -2.75
N PHE A 13 -7.90 3.90 -2.16
CA PHE A 13 -6.84 4.88 -2.36
C PHE A 13 -6.12 5.21 -1.06
N VAL A 14 -4.79 5.16 -1.11
CA VAL A 14 -3.91 5.56 0.00
C VAL A 14 -3.21 6.85 -0.41
N SER A 15 -3.56 7.94 0.27
CA SER A 15 -2.91 9.24 0.09
C SER A 15 -1.49 9.22 0.63
N SER A 16 -0.56 9.93 -0.01
CA SER A 16 0.82 10.09 0.46
C SER A 16 0.91 10.69 1.86
N HIS A 17 -0.10 11.43 2.31
CA HIS A 17 -0.16 11.95 3.69
C HIS A 17 -0.53 10.88 4.74
N LEU A 18 -1.10 9.77 4.28
CA LEU A 18 -1.47 8.59 5.07
C LEU A 18 -0.46 7.44 4.91
N ILE A 19 0.66 7.70 4.22
CA ILE A 19 1.81 6.81 4.15
C ILE A 19 2.84 7.29 5.21
N PRO A 20 3.53 6.37 5.90
CA PRO A 20 4.68 6.72 6.73
C PRO A 20 5.72 7.58 6.00
N ALA A 21 6.39 8.48 6.72
CA ALA A 21 7.30 9.46 6.12
C ALA A 21 8.64 8.87 5.61
N ASP A 22 8.97 7.65 6.02
CA ASP A 22 10.15 6.89 5.57
C ASP A 22 9.99 6.35 4.15
N PHE A 23 8.76 6.23 3.64
CA PHE A 23 8.47 5.80 2.28
C PHE A 23 8.55 6.97 1.31
N ASN A 24 9.54 6.94 0.41
CA ASN A 24 9.69 7.91 -0.65
C ASN A 24 9.19 7.37 -1.99
N PHE A 25 8.53 8.23 -2.75
CA PHE A 25 8.03 7.89 -4.09
C PHE A 25 9.17 7.98 -5.12
N ALA A 26 9.52 6.85 -5.71
CA ALA A 26 10.51 6.76 -6.78
C ALA A 26 9.81 6.78 -8.15
N GLN A 27 9.72 7.97 -8.76
CA GLN A 27 9.13 8.15 -10.09
C GLN A 27 10.02 7.63 -11.23
N ASN A 28 11.32 7.49 -10.99
CA ASN A 28 12.31 7.11 -12.00
C ASN A 28 12.31 5.61 -12.31
N THR A 29 11.55 4.81 -11.56
CA THR A 29 11.44 3.37 -11.76
C THR A 29 10.20 3.04 -12.60
N ASN A 30 10.31 2.03 -13.46
CA ASN A 30 9.18 1.53 -14.25
C ASN A 30 8.92 0.07 -13.89
N PRO A 31 7.88 -0.24 -13.09
CA PRO A 31 6.81 0.65 -12.64
C PRO A 31 7.22 1.60 -11.49
N PRO A 32 6.50 2.73 -11.29
CA PRO A 32 6.71 3.61 -10.14
C PRO A 32 6.45 2.86 -8.83
N GLN A 33 7.26 3.13 -7.81
CA GLN A 33 7.18 2.43 -6.54
C GLN A 33 7.45 3.35 -5.34
N TYR A 34 6.98 2.94 -4.16
CA TYR A 34 7.41 3.54 -2.89
C TYR A 34 8.49 2.68 -2.26
N VAL A 35 9.55 3.32 -1.75
CA VAL A 35 10.68 2.65 -1.10
C VAL A 35 10.86 3.21 0.29
N SER A 36 10.84 2.34 1.31
CA SER A 36 11.20 2.69 2.68
C SER A 36 12.73 2.79 2.79
N GLN A 37 13.22 3.93 3.27
CA GLN A 37 14.65 4.12 3.53
C GLN A 37 15.14 3.41 4.78
N GLU A 38 14.26 3.16 5.76
CA GLU A 38 14.63 2.59 7.05
C GLU A 38 14.56 1.05 7.02
N LYS A 39 13.49 0.51 6.45
CA LYS A 39 13.21 -0.94 6.48
C LYS A 39 13.61 -1.67 5.20
N GLY A 40 13.99 -0.93 4.15
CA GLY A 40 14.30 -1.49 2.82
C GLY A 40 13.08 -2.11 2.12
N GLU A 41 11.88 -1.84 2.61
CA GLU A 41 10.63 -2.36 2.05
C GLU A 41 10.23 -1.61 0.78
N VAL A 42 9.63 -2.34 -0.17
CA VAL A 42 9.23 -1.79 -1.47
C VAL A 42 7.76 -2.08 -1.75
N ILE A 43 7.01 -1.04 -2.11
CA ILE A 43 5.62 -1.12 -2.56
C ILE A 43 5.60 -0.81 -4.05
N ALA A 44 5.45 -1.87 -4.85
CA ALA A 44 5.30 -1.78 -6.29
C ALA A 44 3.96 -2.40 -6.72
N LYS A 45 3.64 -2.30 -8.01
CA LYS A 45 2.47 -2.97 -8.57
C LYS A 45 2.58 -4.49 -8.33
N GLY A 46 1.58 -5.06 -7.64
CA GLY A 46 1.53 -6.48 -7.29
C GLY A 46 2.05 -6.81 -5.89
N THR A 47 2.66 -5.85 -5.18
CA THR A 47 3.03 -6.05 -3.77
C THR A 47 1.77 -6.15 -2.90
N LYS A 48 1.68 -7.20 -2.07
CA LYS A 48 0.63 -7.30 -1.06
C LYS A 48 0.92 -6.31 0.06
N VAL A 49 -0.08 -5.51 0.43
CA VAL A 49 0.03 -4.50 1.49
C VAL A 49 -1.08 -4.70 2.51
N ARG A 50 -0.75 -4.52 3.78
CA ARG A 50 -1.71 -4.44 4.88
C ARG A 50 -2.01 -2.98 5.15
N LEU A 51 -3.28 -2.63 5.05
CA LEU A 51 -3.79 -1.27 5.16
C LEU A 51 -4.99 -1.24 6.11
N ARG A 52 -5.21 -0.10 6.77
CA ARG A 52 -6.43 0.14 7.57
C ARG A 52 -7.37 1.06 6.81
N ILE A 53 -8.63 0.67 6.67
CA ILE A 53 -9.66 1.53 6.08
C ILE A 53 -10.02 2.65 7.08
N VAL A 54 -9.95 3.90 6.63
CA VAL A 54 -10.27 5.09 7.43
C VAL A 54 -11.68 5.58 7.13
N GLY A 55 -12.11 5.46 5.87
CA GLY A 55 -13.45 5.87 5.46
C GLY A 55 -13.86 5.22 4.14
N THR A 56 -15.16 5.13 3.92
CA THR A 56 -15.75 4.58 2.71
C THR A 56 -16.72 5.59 2.12
N ARG A 57 -16.62 5.81 0.82
CA ARG A 57 -17.60 6.51 0.01
C ARG A 57 -18.40 5.47 -0.77
N ILE A 58 -19.72 5.53 -0.62
CA ILE A 58 -20.63 4.61 -1.32
C ILE A 58 -21.32 5.43 -2.40
N ASP A 59 -21.11 5.04 -3.65
CA ASP A 59 -21.87 5.54 -4.80
C ASP A 59 -22.89 4.47 -5.24
N ALA A 60 -23.77 4.78 -6.19
CA ALA A 60 -24.88 3.90 -6.57
C ALA A 60 -24.44 2.55 -7.20
N THR A 61 -23.24 2.51 -7.78
CA THR A 61 -22.71 1.34 -8.51
C THR A 61 -21.47 0.74 -7.86
N GLU A 62 -20.72 1.53 -7.09
CA GLU A 62 -19.40 1.13 -6.59
C GLU A 62 -19.14 1.71 -5.19
N ILE A 63 -18.30 1.03 -4.44
CA ILE A 63 -17.81 1.49 -3.14
C ILE A 63 -16.33 1.84 -3.32
N PHE A 64 -15.97 3.04 -2.85
CA PHE A 64 -14.59 3.49 -2.79
C PHE A 64 -14.16 3.62 -1.33
N ALA A 65 -12.95 3.21 -1.02
CA ALA A 65 -12.40 3.35 0.33
C ALA A 65 -11.14 4.23 0.33
N ILE A 66 -10.96 4.97 1.43
CA ILE A 66 -9.71 5.63 1.75
C ILE A 66 -9.05 4.83 2.87
N ALA A 67 -7.77 4.53 2.71
CA ALA A 67 -7.01 3.76 3.68
C ALA A 67 -5.73 4.46 4.12
N THR A 68 -5.21 4.03 5.27
CA THR A 68 -3.96 4.49 5.87
C THR A 68 -2.98 3.34 6.03
N MET A 69 -1.70 3.67 5.95
CA MET A 69 -0.56 2.79 6.27
C MET A 69 0.28 3.37 7.43
N LYS A 70 -0.10 4.53 7.99
CA LYS A 70 0.69 5.26 8.99
C LYS A 70 0.62 4.69 10.42
N GLU A 71 0.01 3.52 10.61
CA GLU A 71 -0.16 2.92 11.93
C GLU A 71 0.71 1.67 12.10
N ASP A 72 0.83 1.22 13.35
CA ASP A 72 1.65 0.06 13.69
C ASP A 72 1.15 -1.20 12.99
N TYR A 73 2.10 -2.07 12.60
CA TYR A 73 1.85 -3.34 11.91
C TYR A 73 1.18 -3.22 10.53
N LEU A 74 1.07 -2.01 9.97
CA LEU A 74 0.69 -1.77 8.58
C LEU A 74 1.95 -1.68 7.71
N GLY A 75 1.80 -1.95 6.41
CA GLY A 75 2.94 -1.99 5.50
C GLY A 75 2.85 -3.07 4.43
N PRO A 76 3.85 -3.14 3.52
CA PRO A 76 3.99 -4.26 2.61
C PRO A 76 4.20 -5.58 3.37
N HIS A 77 3.49 -6.62 2.94
CA HIS A 77 3.67 -7.97 3.43
C HIS A 77 4.42 -8.76 2.36
N ALA A 78 5.71 -8.95 2.55
CA ALA A 78 6.52 -9.78 1.65
C ALA A 78 5.98 -11.22 1.67
N THR A 79 5.43 -11.69 0.54
CA THR A 79 5.06 -13.12 0.36
C THR A 79 6.10 -13.82 -0.52
N GLY A 80 7.38 -13.48 -0.40
CA GLY A 80 8.40 -13.85 -1.38
C GLY A 80 9.79 -14.15 -0.82
N THR A 81 9.89 -14.50 0.46
CA THR A 81 10.99 -15.34 0.93
C THR A 81 10.35 -16.60 1.50
N GLU A 82 10.38 -17.65 0.70
CA GLU A 82 10.38 -19.03 1.17
C GLU A 82 11.25 -19.07 2.43
N LEU A 83 10.61 -19.11 3.59
CA LEU A 83 11.22 -19.73 4.74
C LEU A 83 11.19 -21.23 4.43
N GLU A 84 12.16 -21.70 3.64
CA GLU A 84 12.61 -23.09 3.76
C GLU A 84 13.17 -23.23 5.17
N VAL A 85 12.28 -23.61 6.08
CA VAL A 85 12.66 -24.12 7.40
C VAL A 85 13.21 -25.52 7.15
N ILE A 86 14.54 -25.63 7.18
CA ILE A 86 15.26 -26.89 7.39
C ILE A 86 15.06 -27.37 8.82
#